data_AF-A0A965V663-F1
#
_entry.id   AF-A0A965V663-F1
#
_cell.length_a   1.000
_cell.length_b   1.000
_cell.length_c   1.000
_cell.angle_alpha   90.00
_cell.angle_beta   90.00
_cell.angle_gamma   90.00
#
_symmetry.space_group_name_H-M   'P 1'
#
loop_
_entity.id
_entity.type
_entity.pdbx_description
1 polymer ?
#
loop_
_entity_poly.entity_id
_entity_poly.type
_entity_poly.pdbx_seq_one_letter_code
_entity_poly.pdbx_strand_id
1 'polypeptide(L)'
;MAFDSSAVSLEWKMNNLILKRGASVLMIEAANVQVLRTLKEKNEFNDFFKTKALVNREARRVFEAWERKDKNLLEKLFGEMNA
;
A
#
# COMPACT_ATOMS: atom_id res chain seq x y z
N MET A 1 -6.46 -8.56 13.47
CA MET A 1 -6.28 -7.21 14.03
C MET A 1 -6.63 -6.23 12.93
N ALA A 2 -7.66 -5.41 13.12
CA ALA A 2 -8.15 -4.48 12.10
C ALA A 2 -7.35 -3.19 12.18
N PHE A 3 -6.73 -2.80 11.07
CA PHE A 3 -5.99 -1.55 10.95
C PHE A 3 -6.98 -0.37 10.97
N ASP A 4 -7.00 0.39 12.05
CA ASP A 4 -7.82 1.60 12.19
C ASP A 4 -6.91 2.84 12.13
N SER A 5 -6.21 3.01 11.01
CA SER A 5 -5.75 4.34 10.61
C SER A 5 -6.92 4.94 9.84
N SER A 6 -7.53 6.00 10.40
CA SER A 6 -8.76 6.70 10.02
C SER A 6 -8.93 7.14 8.54
N ALA A 7 -8.06 6.71 7.64
CA ALA A 7 -8.05 7.08 6.23
C ALA A 7 -7.87 5.91 5.25
N VAL A 8 -7.27 4.77 5.62
CA VAL A 8 -7.06 3.65 4.66
C VAL A 8 -7.32 2.31 5.34
N SER A 9 -8.34 1.60 4.87
CA SER A 9 -8.63 0.23 5.27
C SER A 9 -7.78 -0.75 4.45
N LEU A 10 -7.26 -1.75 5.12
CA LEU A 10 -6.33 -2.73 4.56
C LEU A 10 -7.00 -4.11 4.62
N GLU A 11 -7.33 -4.65 3.45
CA GLU A 11 -8.05 -5.92 3.28
C GLU A 11 -7.18 -6.93 2.52
N TRP A 12 -7.18 -8.17 2.99
CA TRP A 12 -6.50 -9.28 2.32
C TRP A 12 -7.52 -10.13 1.58
N LYS A 13 -7.36 -10.30 0.27
CA LYS A 13 -8.26 -11.13 -0.54
C LYS A 13 -7.45 -12.05 -1.47
N MET A 14 -7.50 -13.35 -1.21
CA MET A 14 -6.77 -14.36 -2.01
C MET A 14 -5.28 -13.98 -2.19
N ASN A 15 -4.60 -13.67 -1.08
CA ASN A 15 -3.21 -13.16 -1.03
C ASN A 15 -2.95 -11.81 -1.70
N ASN A 16 -3.93 -11.22 -2.38
CA ASN A 16 -3.83 -9.84 -2.85
C ASN A 16 -4.10 -8.89 -1.67
N LEU A 17 -3.45 -7.74 -1.74
CA LEU A 17 -3.66 -6.64 -0.81
C LEU A 17 -4.60 -5.63 -1.45
N ILE A 18 -5.67 -5.29 -0.75
CA ILE A 18 -6.63 -4.27 -1.15
C ILE A 18 -6.55 -3.12 -0.16
N LEU A 19 -6.21 -1.93 -0.65
CA LEU A 19 -6.22 -0.69 0.12
C LEU A 19 -7.44 0.13 -0.28
N LYS A 20 -8.26 0.52 0.69
CA LYS A 20 -9.47 1.32 0.46
C LYS A 20 -9.42 2.62 1.22
N ARG A 21 -9.77 3.73 0.56
CA ARG A 21 -9.97 5.05 1.17
C ARG A 21 -11.22 5.68 0.59
N GLY A 22 -12.31 5.69 1.35
CA GLY A 22 -13.60 6.16 0.86
C GLY A 22 -14.06 5.37 -0.38
N ALA A 23 -14.32 6.06 -1.49
CA ALA A 23 -14.73 5.44 -2.76
C ALA A 23 -13.55 4.90 -3.60
N SER A 24 -12.30 5.18 -3.22
CA SER A 24 -11.12 4.78 -3.98
C SER A 24 -10.57 3.45 -3.46
N VAL A 25 -10.32 2.52 -4.39
CA VAL A 25 -9.79 1.18 -4.10
C VAL A 25 -8.52 0.95 -4.91
N LEU A 26 -7.45 0.53 -4.24
CA LEU A 26 -6.20 0.09 -4.85
C LEU A 26 -6.04 -1.40 -4.56
N MET A 27 -5.71 -2.16 -5.59
CA MET A 27 -5.40 -3.58 -5.46
C MET A 27 -3.94 -3.79 -5.83
N ILE A 28 -3.23 -4.51 -4.97
CA ILE A 28 -1.85 -4.94 -5.18
C ILE A 28 -1.87 -6.47 -5.27
N GLU A 29 -1.33 -6.98 -6.35
CA GLU A 29 -1.26 -8.41 -6.62
C GLU A 29 -0.38 -9.14 -5.61
N ALA A 30 -0.76 -10.38 -5.29
CA ALA A 30 -0.07 -11.23 -4.32
C ALA A 30 1.44 -11.35 -4.57
N ALA A 31 1.86 -11.42 -5.84
CA ALA A 31 3.28 -11.47 -6.21
C ALA A 31 4.04 -10.22 -5.73
N ASN A 32 3.47 -9.03 -5.95
CA ASN A 32 4.06 -7.78 -5.49
C ASN A 32 4.02 -7.67 -3.97
N VAL A 33 2.98 -8.19 -3.33
CA VAL A 33 2.88 -8.18 -1.87
C VAL A 33 3.93 -9.07 -1.21
N GLN A 34 4.22 -10.23 -1.79
CA GLN A 34 5.32 -11.08 -1.31
C GLN A 34 6.66 -10.35 -1.39
N VAL A 35 6.93 -9.66 -2.50
CA VAL A 35 8.15 -8.84 -2.62
C VAL A 35 8.15 -7.73 -1.57
N LEU A 36 7.05 -7.00 -1.42
CA LEU A 36 6.93 -5.93 -0.42
C LEU A 36 7.21 -6.42 1.02
N ARG A 37 6.76 -7.62 1.39
CA ARG A 37 7.05 -8.25 2.70
C ARG A 37 8.50 -8.72 2.86
N THR A 38 9.23 -8.94 1.77
CA THR A 38 10.65 -9.30 1.84
C THR A 38 11.57 -8.09 1.99
N LEU A 39 11.08 -6.89 1.64
CA LEU A 39 11.86 -5.65 1.70
C LEU A 39 11.92 -5.16 3.15
N LYS A 40 13.14 -5.19 3.71
CA LYS A 40 13.44 -4.69 5.07
C LYS A 40 13.79 -3.22 5.11
N GLU A 41 14.15 -2.64 3.97
CA GLU A 41 14.45 -1.21 3.87
C GLU A 41 13.23 -0.40 3.42
N LYS A 42 12.93 0.66 4.17
CA LYS A 42 11.84 1.60 3.85
C LYS A 42 12.00 2.24 2.47
N ASN A 43 13.24 2.58 2.08
CA ASN A 43 13.50 3.23 0.80
C ASN A 43 13.20 2.29 -0.37
N GLU A 44 13.69 1.05 -0.30
CA GLU A 44 13.40 0.03 -1.31
C GLU A 44 11.91 -0.31 -1.37
N PHE A 45 11.25 -0.41 -0.21
CA PHE A 45 9.81 -0.61 -0.15
C PHE A 45 9.04 0.50 -0.87
N ASN A 46 9.38 1.76 -0.56
CA ASN A 46 8.72 2.92 -1.15
C ASN A 46 8.89 2.95 -2.67
N ASP A 47 10.11 2.74 -3.14
CA ASP A 47 10.40 2.72 -4.57
C ASP A 47 9.69 1.56 -5.27
N PHE A 48 9.75 0.35 -4.71
CA PHE A 48 9.03 -0.80 -5.27
C PHE A 48 7.52 -0.58 -5.26
N PHE A 49 6.97 -0.01 -4.19
CA PHE A 49 5.54 0.25 -4.08
C PHE A 49 5.06 1.22 -5.17
N LYS A 50 5.74 2.36 -5.32
CA LYS A 50 5.35 3.40 -6.29
C LYS A 50 5.61 2.99 -7.75
N THR A 51 6.64 2.18 -8.01
CA THR A 51 7.06 1.84 -9.38
C THR A 51 6.53 0.50 -9.88
N LYS A 52 6.44 -0.52 -9.02
CA LYS A 52 6.11 -1.90 -9.39
C LYS A 52 4.81 -2.41 -8.79
N ALA A 53 4.54 -2.13 -7.51
CA ALA A 53 3.31 -2.61 -6.86
C ALA A 53 2.05 -1.92 -7.43
N LEU A 54 2.15 -0.63 -7.77
CA LEU A 54 1.11 0.12 -8.47
C LEU A 54 1.27 -0.05 -9.98
N VAL A 55 0.63 -1.10 -10.51
CA VAL A 55 0.69 -1.52 -11.92
C VAL A 55 0.14 -0.43 -12.87
N ASN A 56 -0.90 0.28 -12.44
CA ASN A 56 -1.58 1.28 -13.27
C ASN A 56 -1.19 2.73 -12.90
N ARG A 57 -1.10 3.59 -13.92
CA ARG A 57 -0.85 5.04 -13.73
C ARG A 57 -1.92 5.72 -12.86
N GLU A 58 -3.16 5.26 -12.97
CA GLU A 58 -4.27 5.75 -12.14
C GLU A 58 -4.09 5.37 -10.67
N ALA A 59 -3.67 4.12 -10.41
CA ALA A 59 -3.38 3.65 -9.06
C ALA A 59 -2.29 4.50 -8.39
N ARG A 60 -1.24 4.87 -9.13
CA ARG A 60 -0.20 5.81 -8.68
C ARG A 60 -0.77 7.18 -8.34
N ARG A 61 -1.58 7.76 -9.23
CA ARG A 61 -2.22 9.07 -8.99
C ARG A 61 -3.13 9.06 -7.76
N VAL A 62 -3.92 8.02 -7.59
CA VAL A 62 -4.80 7.84 -6.42
C VAL A 62 -3.96 7.76 -5.15
N PHE A 63 -2.89 6.95 -5.17
CA PHE A 63 -1.99 6.81 -4.03
C PHE A 63 -1.24 8.11 -3.70
N GLU A 64 -0.72 8.83 -4.70
CA GLU A 64 -0.11 10.15 -4.52
C GLU A 64 -1.09 11.16 -3.92
N ALA A 65 -2.35 11.15 -4.35
CA ALA A 65 -3.39 11.98 -3.76
C ALA A 65 -3.66 11.61 -2.29
N TRP A 66 -3.51 10.34 -1.94
CA TRP A 66 -3.60 9.88 -0.55
C TRP A 66 -2.40 10.31 0.28
N GLU A 67 -1.19 10.21 -0.27
CA GLU A 67 0.08 10.62 0.35
C GLU A 67 0.12 12.13 0.61
N ARG A 68 -0.45 12.95 -0.29
CA ARG A 68 -0.60 14.40 -0.06
C ARG A 68 -1.45 14.72 1.17
N LYS A 69 -2.44 13.86 1.48
CA LYS A 69 -3.32 14.03 2.64
C LYS A 69 -2.78 13.34 3.90
N ASP A 70 -2.00 12.28 3.77
CA ASP A 70 -1.33 11.58 4.86
C ASP A 70 0.09 11.19 4.42
N LYS A 71 1.07 12.04 4.76
CA LYS A 71 2.48 11.84 4.38
C LYS A 71 3.09 10.60 5.02
N ASN A 72 2.50 10.10 6.12
CA ASN A 72 3.00 8.94 6.84
C ASN A 72 2.29 7.64 6.42
N LEU A 73 1.43 7.70 5.39
CA LEU A 73 0.66 6.54 4.93
C LEU A 73 1.58 5.39 4.49
N LEU A 74 2.63 5.69 3.73
CA LEU A 74 3.61 4.69 3.28
C LEU A 74 4.36 4.05 4.43
N GLU A 75 4.77 4.86 5.42
CA GLU A 75 5.48 4.36 6.60
C GLU A 75 4.60 3.47 7.48
N LYS A 76 3.31 3.83 7.62
CA LYS A 76 2.31 3.01 8.31
C LYS A 76 2.09 1.69 7.59
N LEU A 77 1.97 1.72 6.26
CA LEU A 77 1.84 0.52 5.42
C LEU A 77 3.05 -0.40 5.54
N PHE A 78 4.25 0.17 5.54
CA PHE A 78 5.48 -0.56 5.75
C PHE A 78 5.53 -1.20 7.14
N GLY A 79 5.14 -0.46 8.18
CA GLY A 79 5.02 -0.96 9.54
C GLY A 79 4.10 -2.17 9.63
N GLU A 80 2.91 -2.10 9.03
CA GLU A 80 1.96 -3.22 9.01
C GLU A 80 2.42 -4.44 8.21
N MET A 81 3.19 -4.23 7.15
CA MET A 81 3.70 -5.35 6.35
C MET A 81 4.84 -6.10 7.02
N ASN A 82 5.55 -5.43 7.95
CA ASN A 82 6.70 -5.95 8.66
C ASN A 82 6.47 -6.17 10.16
N ALA A 83 5.27 -5.88 10.66
CA ALA A 83 4.82 -6.20 12.03
C ALA A 83 4.35 -7.66 12.12
#